data_AF-A0A838IZC5-F1
#
_entry.id   AF-A0A838IZC5-F1
#
_cell.length_a   1.000
_cell.length_b   1.000
_cell.length_c   1.000
_cell.angle_alpha   90.00
_cell.angle_beta   90.00
_cell.angle_gamma   90.00
#
_symmetry.space_group_name_H-M   'P 1'
#
loop_
_entity.id
_entity.type
_entity.pdbx_description
1 polymer ?
#
loop_
_entity_poly.entity_id
_entity_poly.type
_entity_poly.pdbx_seq_one_letter_code
_entity_poly.pdbx_strand_id
1 'polypeptide(L)'
;MDEADDRLTNVFWLGGAPCAGKSSIGAILARRFDLDLYRVDDAFDRHVRSLDGGRQSPLVRWCAASCDERWMQPVDVLVRDAIACYREHLALVLADVRAWPTGRPLLVEGTALLPREVAEVVPDPSRALWVVATPAFVREHYPLRDWVWGVLATCTDSKRAFSNWMDRDVDFGAWVEAEVDHLGLRRLSVDGCHSVEEVADAVAMHVGLHRM
;
A
#
# COMPACT_ATOMS: atom_id res chain seq x y z
N MET A 1 16.51 -7.59 22.39
CA MET A 1 15.52 -7.68 21.31
C MET A 1 14.21 -7.96 22.00
N ASP A 2 13.27 -7.03 21.93
CA ASP A 2 12.01 -7.08 22.67
C ASP A 2 11.11 -8.17 22.07
N GLU A 3 10.28 -8.87 22.87
CA GLU A 3 9.42 -9.98 22.36
C GLU A 3 8.47 -9.53 21.24
N ALA A 4 8.14 -8.24 21.17
CA ALA A 4 7.32 -7.64 20.12
C ALA A 4 8.06 -7.52 18.76
N ASP A 5 9.39 -7.47 18.78
CA ASP A 5 10.25 -7.33 17.59
C ASP A 5 10.53 -8.71 16.95
N ASP A 6 10.57 -9.76 17.78
CA ASP A 6 10.70 -11.14 17.32
C ASP A 6 9.49 -11.57 16.46
N ARG A 7 8.31 -10.98 16.68
CA ARG A 7 7.11 -11.25 15.88
C ARG A 7 7.21 -10.74 14.43
N LEU A 8 8.06 -9.76 14.17
CA LEU A 8 8.27 -9.20 12.82
C LEU A 8 9.28 -10.01 12.00
N THR A 9 10.00 -10.94 12.62
CA THR A 9 11.02 -11.77 11.95
C THR A 9 10.42 -12.75 10.95
N ASN A 10 9.14 -13.14 11.11
CA ASN A 10 8.44 -14.07 10.21
C ASN A 10 7.41 -13.38 9.29
N VAL A 11 7.66 -12.11 8.98
CA VAL A 11 6.77 -11.27 8.17
C VAL A 11 7.44 -10.88 6.86
N PHE A 12 6.69 -10.96 5.76
CA PHE A 12 7.04 -10.46 4.44
C PHE A 12 6.20 -9.20 4.15
N TRP A 13 6.82 -8.20 3.52
CA TRP A 13 6.21 -6.89 3.31
C TRP A 13 6.13 -6.58 1.82
N LEU A 14 4.92 -6.40 1.32
CA LEU A 14 4.64 -6.06 -0.07
C LEU A 14 4.00 -4.66 -0.13
N GLY A 15 4.87 -3.64 -0.13
CA GLY A 15 4.46 -2.26 -0.25
C GLY A 15 4.31 -1.81 -1.71
N GLY A 16 3.98 -0.53 -1.90
CA GLY A 16 4.03 0.10 -3.22
C GLY A 16 2.82 0.97 -3.55
N ALA A 17 2.83 1.57 -4.73
CA ALA A 17 1.81 2.52 -5.17
C ALA A 17 0.45 1.84 -5.47
N PRO A 18 -0.66 2.59 -5.48
CA PRO A 18 -1.94 2.09 -5.97
C PRO A 18 -1.83 1.52 -7.40
N CYS A 19 -2.76 0.64 -7.77
CA CYS A 19 -2.84 0.02 -9.10
C CYS A 19 -1.69 -0.91 -9.51
N ALA A 20 -0.70 -1.18 -8.65
CA ALA A 20 0.44 -2.04 -8.99
C ALA A 20 0.18 -3.57 -8.89
N GLY A 21 -1.07 -4.00 -8.66
CA GLY A 21 -1.45 -5.41 -8.60
C GLY A 21 -1.15 -6.13 -7.27
N LYS A 22 -0.74 -5.40 -6.23
CA LYS A 22 -0.31 -5.96 -4.93
C LYS A 22 -1.28 -6.97 -4.32
N SER A 23 -2.58 -6.68 -4.27
CA SER A 23 -3.57 -7.60 -3.67
C SER A 23 -3.69 -8.92 -4.45
N SER A 24 -3.54 -8.88 -5.78
CA SER A 24 -3.51 -10.09 -6.63
C SER A 24 -2.22 -10.87 -6.42
N ILE A 25 -1.07 -10.19 -6.41
CA ILE A 25 0.24 -10.79 -6.11
C ILE A 25 0.22 -11.45 -4.73
N GLY A 26 -0.25 -10.73 -3.71
CA GLY A 26 -0.36 -11.23 -2.34
C GLY A 26 -1.24 -12.46 -2.22
N ALA A 27 -2.39 -12.49 -2.91
CA ALA A 27 -3.26 -13.66 -2.96
C ALA A 27 -2.59 -14.88 -3.61
N ILE A 28 -1.83 -14.66 -4.69
CA ILE A 28 -1.07 -15.72 -5.36
C ILE A 28 0.01 -16.27 -4.42
N LEU A 29 0.80 -15.39 -3.80
CA LEU A 29 1.89 -15.78 -2.90
C LEU A 29 1.37 -16.53 -1.67
N ALA A 30 0.35 -16.00 -1.00
CA ALA A 30 -0.22 -16.62 0.18
C ALA A 30 -0.70 -18.05 -0.09
N ARG A 31 -1.39 -18.26 -1.21
CA ARG A 31 -1.84 -19.60 -1.64
C ARG A 31 -0.67 -20.51 -2.04
N ARG A 32 0.35 -20.00 -2.74
CA ARG A 32 1.47 -20.81 -3.26
C ARG A 32 2.44 -21.25 -2.16
N PHE A 33 2.60 -20.45 -1.11
CA PHE A 33 3.61 -20.64 -0.06
C PHE A 33 3.01 -20.88 1.34
N ASP A 34 1.69 -21.15 1.44
CA ASP A 34 0.95 -21.39 2.68
C ASP A 34 1.14 -20.28 3.75
N LEU A 35 1.07 -19.02 3.29
CA LEU A 35 1.22 -17.84 4.15
C LEU A 35 -0.15 -17.36 4.65
N ASP A 36 -0.15 -16.80 5.85
CA ASP A 36 -1.23 -15.90 6.24
C ASP A 36 -1.12 -14.60 5.42
N LEU A 37 -2.25 -13.96 5.14
CA LEU A 37 -2.31 -12.73 4.34
C LEU A 37 -3.05 -11.63 5.07
N TYR A 38 -2.34 -10.55 5.35
CA TYR A 38 -2.90 -9.30 5.84
C TYR A 38 -2.98 -8.28 4.69
N ARG A 39 -4.19 -7.88 4.32
CA ARG A 39 -4.40 -6.76 3.40
C ARG A 39 -4.74 -5.51 4.18
N VAL A 40 -3.96 -4.47 3.97
CA VAL A 40 -4.18 -3.16 4.62
C VAL A 40 -5.58 -2.62 4.32
N ASP A 41 -6.07 -2.81 3.09
CA ASP A 41 -7.40 -2.32 2.68
C ASP A 41 -8.54 -3.04 3.44
N ASP A 42 -8.40 -4.35 3.71
CA ASP A 42 -9.40 -5.15 4.46
C ASP A 42 -9.51 -4.69 5.94
N ALA A 43 -8.44 -4.13 6.49
CA ALA A 43 -8.38 -3.64 7.86
C ALA A 43 -8.89 -2.19 8.02
N PHE A 44 -8.95 -1.42 6.92
CA PHE A 44 -9.20 0.02 6.96
C PHE A 44 -10.50 0.39 7.70
N ASP A 45 -11.62 -0.27 7.38
CA ASP A 45 -12.90 0.02 8.02
C ASP A 45 -12.91 -0.28 9.53
N ARG A 46 -12.15 -1.29 9.98
CA ARG A 46 -11.96 -1.56 11.41
C ARG A 46 -11.15 -0.44 12.05
N HIS A 47 -10.03 -0.06 11.44
CA HIS A 47 -9.14 1.00 11.91
C HIS A 47 -9.84 2.35 12.03
N VAL A 48 -10.58 2.76 10.99
CA VAL A 48 -11.29 4.05 10.98
C VAL A 48 -12.34 4.13 12.10
N ARG A 49 -13.00 3.01 12.44
CA ARG A 49 -13.97 2.97 13.54
C ARG A 49 -13.33 3.11 14.93
N SER A 50 -12.05 2.76 15.06
CA SER A 50 -11.28 2.89 16.30
C SER A 50 -10.52 4.21 16.44
N LEU A 51 -10.60 5.11 15.45
CA LEU A 51 -9.94 6.41 15.55
C LEU A 51 -10.61 7.27 16.63
N ASP A 52 -9.87 7.56 17.71
CA ASP A 52 -10.31 8.50 18.72
C ASP A 52 -10.33 9.93 18.12
N GLY A 53 -11.46 10.61 18.30
CA GLY A 53 -11.96 11.74 17.50
C GLY A 53 -11.21 13.07 17.54
N GLY A 54 -9.88 13.07 17.66
CA GLY A 54 -9.06 14.24 17.41
C GLY A 54 -9.12 14.63 15.93
N ARG A 55 -9.89 15.69 15.58
CA ARG A 55 -10.00 16.25 14.21
C ARG A 55 -8.66 16.71 13.59
N GLN A 56 -7.55 16.60 14.32
CA GLN A 56 -6.21 16.99 13.89
C GLN A 56 -5.42 15.84 13.22
N SER A 57 -5.91 14.59 13.24
CA SER A 57 -5.30 13.49 12.48
C SER A 57 -5.60 13.63 10.97
N PRO A 58 -4.59 13.56 10.08
CA PRO A 58 -4.77 13.34 8.65
C PRO A 58 -5.84 12.31 8.28
N LEU A 59 -5.81 11.11 8.88
CA LEU A 59 -6.73 10.02 8.56
C LEU A 59 -8.17 10.37 8.96
N VAL A 60 -8.38 10.98 10.13
CA VAL A 60 -9.70 11.47 10.56
C VAL A 60 -10.23 12.53 9.60
N ARG A 61 -9.40 13.49 9.19
CA ARG A 61 -9.78 14.51 8.21
C ARG A 61 -10.12 13.89 6.87
N TRP A 62 -9.31 12.95 6.38
CA TRP A 62 -9.55 12.24 5.14
C TRP A 62 -10.90 11.53 5.16
N CYS A 63 -11.20 10.77 6.23
CA CYS A 63 -12.47 10.07 6.39
C CYS A 63 -13.68 11.01 6.45
N ALA A 64 -13.53 12.20 7.03
CA ALA A 64 -14.60 13.20 7.11
C ALA A 64 -14.76 14.09 5.87
N ALA A 65 -13.72 14.15 5.02
CA ALA A 65 -13.69 15.03 3.86
C ALA A 65 -14.73 14.64 2.80
N SER A 66 -15.35 15.65 2.20
CA SER A 66 -16.17 15.55 1.00
C SER A 66 -15.34 15.11 -0.22
N CYS A 67 -16.02 14.76 -1.31
CA CYS A 67 -15.36 14.37 -2.56
C CYS A 67 -14.41 15.46 -3.08
N ASP A 68 -14.85 16.73 -3.05
CA ASP A 68 -14.02 17.85 -3.52
C ASP A 68 -12.84 18.13 -2.58
N GLU A 69 -13.02 18.01 -1.27
CA GLU A 69 -11.93 18.14 -0.31
C GLU A 69 -10.88 17.03 -0.50
N ARG A 70 -11.28 15.83 -0.95
CA ARG A 70 -10.35 14.71 -1.23
C ARG A 70 -9.70 14.76 -2.60
N TRP A 71 -10.37 15.31 -3.61
CA TRP A 71 -9.96 15.07 -5.00
C TRP A 71 -9.80 16.33 -5.83
N MET A 72 -10.30 17.48 -5.38
CA MET A 72 -10.26 18.74 -6.15
C MET A 72 -9.17 19.71 -5.67
N GLN A 73 -8.25 19.24 -4.82
CA GLN A 73 -7.09 20.00 -4.35
C GLN A 73 -5.94 19.96 -5.36
N PRO A 74 -4.93 20.85 -5.24
CA PRO A 74 -3.68 20.73 -5.97
C PRO A 74 -3.00 19.38 -5.74
N VAL A 75 -2.42 18.79 -6.78
CA VAL A 75 -1.84 17.42 -6.73
C VAL A 75 -0.75 17.30 -5.65
N ASP A 76 0.09 18.31 -5.46
CA ASP A 76 1.12 18.32 -4.42
C ASP A 76 0.55 18.27 -3.00
N VAL A 77 -0.64 18.85 -2.78
CA VAL A 77 -1.37 18.77 -1.51
C VAL A 77 -1.91 17.35 -1.34
N LEU A 78 -2.52 16.78 -2.39
CA LEU A 78 -3.07 15.43 -2.34
C LEU A 78 -1.99 14.37 -2.06
N VAL A 79 -0.79 14.50 -2.63
CA VAL A 79 0.34 13.60 -2.37
C VAL A 79 0.79 13.71 -0.91
N ARG A 80 0.95 14.93 -0.39
CA ARG A 80 1.33 15.15 1.02
C ARG A 80 0.29 14.60 1.99
N ASP A 81 -1.00 14.83 1.71
CA ASP A 81 -2.09 14.33 2.53
C ASP A 81 -2.16 12.80 2.48
N ALA A 82 -1.96 12.18 1.31
CA ALA A 82 -1.91 10.73 1.17
C ALA A 82 -0.77 10.13 2.01
N ILE A 83 0.46 10.67 1.92
CA ILE A 83 1.61 10.22 2.73
C ILE A 83 1.29 10.34 4.23
N ALA A 84 0.73 11.48 4.66
CA ALA A 84 0.39 11.69 6.06
C ALA A 84 -0.68 10.69 6.56
N CYS A 85 -1.72 10.43 5.75
CA CYS A 85 -2.75 9.44 6.06
C CYS A 85 -2.18 8.02 6.11
N TYR A 86 -1.33 7.66 5.15
CA TYR A 86 -0.70 6.33 5.10
C TYR A 86 0.24 6.10 6.26
N ARG A 87 0.97 7.12 6.73
CA ARG A 87 1.81 7.02 7.92
C ARG A 87 0.99 6.72 9.18
N GLU A 88 -0.15 7.39 9.36
CA GLU A 88 -1.05 7.10 10.48
C GLU A 88 -1.69 5.71 10.35
N HIS A 89 -2.11 5.33 9.13
CA HIS A 89 -2.68 4.01 8.91
C HIS A 89 -1.66 2.89 9.15
N LEU A 90 -0.40 3.08 8.76
CA LEU A 90 0.67 2.12 9.00
C LEU A 90 0.88 1.86 10.48
N ALA A 91 0.79 2.87 11.34
CA ALA A 91 0.91 2.66 12.78
C ALA A 91 -0.14 1.68 13.33
N LEU A 92 -1.37 1.73 12.81
CA LEU A 92 -2.45 0.80 13.14
C LEU A 92 -2.19 -0.60 12.57
N VAL A 93 -1.73 -0.68 11.32
CA VAL A 93 -1.30 -1.95 10.68
C VAL A 93 -0.20 -2.63 11.48
N LEU A 94 0.81 -1.88 11.94
CA LEU A 94 1.90 -2.43 12.76
C LEU A 94 1.40 -2.92 14.12
N ALA A 95 0.36 -2.31 14.70
CA ALA A 95 -0.26 -2.81 15.92
C ALA A 95 -0.93 -4.17 15.69
N ASP A 96 -1.69 -4.31 14.60
CA ASP A 96 -2.31 -5.58 14.21
C ASP A 96 -1.26 -6.67 13.92
N VAL A 97 -0.21 -6.35 13.15
CA VAL A 97 0.85 -7.31 12.80
C VAL A 97 1.59 -7.80 14.05
N ARG A 98 1.87 -6.91 15.01
CA ARG A 98 2.44 -7.32 16.30
C ARG A 98 1.49 -8.19 17.11
N ALA A 99 0.17 -8.03 16.97
CA ALA A 99 -0.83 -8.86 17.62
C ALA A 99 -1.15 -10.15 16.83
N TRP A 100 -0.58 -10.36 15.65
CA TRP A 100 -0.90 -11.48 14.77
C TRP A 100 -0.58 -12.83 15.43
N PRO A 101 -1.44 -13.86 15.28
CA PRO A 101 -1.18 -15.19 15.82
C PRO A 101 0.14 -15.76 15.29
N THR A 102 0.91 -16.40 16.16
CA THR A 102 2.15 -17.07 15.75
C THR A 102 1.83 -18.44 15.12
N GLY A 103 2.62 -18.85 14.13
CA GLY A 103 2.53 -20.19 13.54
C GLY A 103 2.95 -20.23 12.07
N ARG A 104 2.21 -19.52 11.21
CA ARG A 104 2.53 -19.41 9.78
C ARG A 104 3.24 -18.08 9.50
N PRO A 105 4.13 -18.01 8.50
CA PRO A 105 4.65 -16.73 8.05
C PRO A 105 3.52 -15.86 7.51
N LEU A 106 3.64 -14.55 7.76
CA LEU A 106 2.64 -13.56 7.39
C LEU A 106 3.14 -12.75 6.19
N LEU A 107 2.30 -12.57 5.18
CA LEU A 107 2.48 -11.58 4.13
C LEU A 107 1.58 -10.37 4.41
N VAL A 108 2.18 -9.19 4.57
CA VAL A 108 1.46 -7.92 4.72
C VAL A 108 1.54 -7.16 3.40
N GLU A 109 0.40 -6.83 2.80
CA GLU A 109 0.34 -6.08 1.54
C GLU A 109 -0.51 -4.82 1.68
N GLY A 110 -0.02 -3.71 1.12
CA GLY A 110 -0.79 -2.48 1.12
C GLY A 110 -0.05 -1.23 0.71
N THR A 111 -0.80 -0.20 0.34
CA THR A 111 -0.25 1.12 -0.05
C THR A 111 0.26 1.91 1.16
N ALA A 112 -0.29 1.65 2.37
CA ALA A 112 0.17 2.31 3.59
C ALA A 112 1.56 1.84 4.07
N LEU A 113 2.14 0.80 3.46
CA LEU A 113 3.46 0.28 3.80
C LEU A 113 4.54 1.22 3.24
N LEU A 114 4.76 2.35 3.91
CA LEU A 114 5.73 3.37 3.52
C LEU A 114 7.18 2.87 3.70
N PRO A 115 8.11 3.14 2.75
CA PRO A 115 9.44 2.53 2.76
C PRO A 115 10.25 2.76 4.03
N ARG A 116 10.37 4.02 4.47
CA ARG A 116 11.14 4.39 5.66
C ARG A 116 10.61 3.73 6.92
N GLU A 117 9.31 3.85 7.16
CA GLU A 117 8.68 3.37 8.39
C GLU A 117 8.69 1.83 8.48
N VAL A 118 8.58 1.13 7.34
CA VAL A 118 8.76 -0.33 7.30
C VAL A 118 10.23 -0.69 7.56
N ALA A 119 11.19 -0.01 6.94
CA ALA A 119 12.61 -0.30 7.15
C ALA A 119 13.07 -0.10 8.61
N GLU A 120 12.41 0.78 9.37
CA GLU A 120 12.69 1.01 10.79
C GLU A 120 12.24 -0.15 11.70
N VAL A 121 11.32 -1.00 11.25
CA VAL A 121 10.72 -2.07 12.07
C VAL A 121 10.96 -3.47 11.52
N VAL A 122 11.48 -3.61 10.30
CA VAL A 122 11.74 -4.92 9.70
C VAL A 122 13.15 -5.40 10.04
N PRO A 123 13.31 -6.53 10.75
CA PRO A 123 14.64 -7.03 11.14
C PRO A 123 15.51 -7.43 9.94
N ASP A 124 14.90 -7.88 8.85
CA ASP A 124 15.56 -8.30 7.61
C ASP A 124 14.95 -7.57 6.40
N PRO A 125 15.58 -6.48 5.92
CA PRO A 125 15.09 -5.71 4.78
C PRO A 125 14.93 -6.52 3.49
N SER A 126 15.56 -7.69 3.37
CA SER A 126 15.41 -8.56 2.20
C SER A 126 14.02 -9.18 2.07
N ARG A 127 13.23 -9.19 3.16
CA ARG A 127 11.83 -9.65 3.19
C ARG A 127 10.81 -8.57 2.80
N ALA A 128 11.27 -7.39 2.43
CA ALA A 128 10.43 -6.28 2.01
C ALA A 128 10.68 -5.92 0.53
N LEU A 129 9.60 -5.68 -0.20
CA LEU A 129 9.65 -5.25 -1.59
C LEU A 129 8.49 -4.32 -1.92
N TRP A 130 8.78 -3.29 -2.72
CA TRP A 130 7.78 -2.32 -3.18
C TRP A 130 7.46 -2.52 -4.67
N VAL A 131 6.18 -2.66 -5.01
CA VAL A 131 5.73 -2.78 -6.40
C VAL A 131 5.10 -1.47 -6.85
N VAL A 132 5.66 -0.84 -7.87
CA VAL A 132 5.21 0.47 -8.37
C VAL A 132 4.82 0.35 -9.84
N ALA A 133 3.59 0.75 -10.16
CA ALA A 133 3.13 0.79 -11.54
C ALA A 133 3.67 2.01 -12.29
N THR A 134 3.97 1.85 -13.57
CA THR A 134 4.33 3.00 -14.42
C THR A 134 3.15 3.95 -14.61
N PRO A 135 3.37 5.25 -14.88
CA PRO A 135 2.29 6.20 -15.08
C PRO A 135 1.33 5.81 -16.21
N ALA A 136 1.85 5.24 -17.30
CA ALA A 136 1.04 4.75 -18.41
C ALA A 136 0.11 3.62 -17.95
N PHE A 137 0.65 2.65 -17.22
CA PHE A 137 -0.13 1.53 -16.69
C PHE A 137 -1.25 1.98 -15.75
N VAL A 138 -0.95 2.91 -14.83
CA VAL A 138 -1.97 3.48 -13.92
C VAL A 138 -3.10 4.11 -14.71
N ARG A 139 -2.78 5.00 -15.66
CA ARG A 139 -3.79 5.75 -16.43
C ARG A 139 -4.65 4.86 -17.35
N GLU A 140 -4.09 3.74 -17.81
CA GLU A 140 -4.81 2.77 -18.63
C GLU A 140 -5.73 1.86 -17.80
N HIS A 141 -5.25 1.36 -16.66
CA HIS A 141 -5.93 0.29 -15.91
C HIS A 141 -6.89 0.80 -14.83
N TYR A 142 -6.64 1.96 -14.23
CA TYR A 142 -7.52 2.49 -13.20
C TYR A 142 -8.94 2.79 -13.67
N PRO A 143 -9.17 3.44 -14.85
CA PRO A 143 -10.51 3.77 -15.32
C PRO A 143 -11.41 2.55 -15.59
N LEU A 144 -10.81 1.36 -15.76
CA LEU A 144 -11.52 0.11 -16.04
C LEU A 144 -12.20 -0.48 -14.81
N ARG A 145 -12.01 0.11 -13.62
CA ARG A 145 -12.60 -0.35 -12.37
C ARG A 145 -13.98 0.27 -12.17
N ASP A 146 -15.02 -0.56 -12.17
CA ASP A 146 -16.43 -0.13 -12.10
C ASP A 146 -16.75 0.82 -10.94
N TRP A 147 -16.08 0.65 -9.80
CA TRP A 147 -16.34 1.41 -8.58
C TRP A 147 -15.76 2.84 -8.59
N VAL A 148 -14.82 3.16 -9.49
CA VAL A 148 -14.11 4.46 -9.50
C VAL A 148 -15.08 5.63 -9.66
N TRP A 149 -16.02 5.50 -10.60
CA TRP A 149 -17.00 6.54 -10.85
C TRP A 149 -18.01 6.70 -9.71
N GLY A 150 -18.24 5.64 -8.92
CA GLY A 150 -19.03 5.72 -7.69
C GLY A 150 -18.34 6.55 -6.61
N VAL A 151 -17.01 6.44 -6.46
CA VAL A 151 -16.22 7.25 -5.51
C VAL A 151 -16.26 8.73 -5.87
N LEU A 152 -16.28 9.04 -7.17
CA LEU A 152 -16.24 10.42 -7.68
C LEU A 152 -17.61 11.01 -7.99
N ALA A 153 -18.69 10.27 -7.71
CA ALA A 153 -20.05 10.65 -8.10
C ALA A 153 -20.53 11.95 -7.45
N THR A 154 -20.01 12.28 -6.27
CA THR A 154 -20.40 13.48 -5.49
C THR A 154 -19.42 14.64 -5.63
N CYS A 155 -18.37 14.48 -6.46
CA CYS A 155 -17.46 15.58 -6.78
C CYS A 155 -18.14 16.56 -7.73
N THR A 156 -17.86 17.85 -7.58
CA THR A 156 -18.40 18.90 -8.46
C THR A 156 -17.98 18.70 -9.92
N ASP A 157 -16.78 18.15 -10.15
CA ASP A 157 -16.28 17.74 -11.46
C ASP A 157 -15.56 16.39 -11.35
N SER A 158 -16.28 15.30 -11.61
CA SER A 158 -15.73 13.94 -11.51
C SER A 158 -14.58 13.67 -12.49
N LYS A 159 -14.53 14.36 -13.64
CA LYS A 159 -13.44 14.15 -14.62
C LYS A 159 -12.15 14.82 -14.12
N ARG A 160 -12.26 16.04 -13.60
CA ARG A 160 -11.12 16.73 -12.98
C ARG A 160 -10.66 15.99 -11.72
N ALA A 161 -11.60 15.56 -10.87
CA ALA A 161 -11.30 14.75 -9.69
C ALA A 161 -10.57 13.46 -10.06
N PHE A 162 -10.98 12.78 -11.13
CA PHE A 162 -10.29 11.60 -11.65
C PHE A 162 -8.87 11.93 -12.13
N SER A 163 -8.68 13.01 -12.90
CA SER A 163 -7.35 13.45 -13.34
C SER A 163 -6.43 13.72 -12.14
N ASN A 164 -6.90 14.50 -11.16
CA ASN A 164 -6.16 14.82 -9.95
C ASN A 164 -5.79 13.56 -9.15
N TRP A 165 -6.70 12.59 -9.06
CA TRP A 165 -6.41 11.31 -8.43
C TRP A 165 -5.29 10.59 -9.18
N MET A 166 -5.41 10.43 -10.50
CA MET A 166 -4.38 9.73 -11.28
C MET A 166 -3.01 10.40 -11.15
N ASP A 167 -2.97 11.73 -11.20
CA ASP A 167 -1.73 12.49 -11.02
C ASP A 167 -1.17 12.31 -9.59
N ARG A 168 -2.03 12.32 -8.57
CA ARG A 168 -1.61 12.02 -7.19
C ARG A 168 -1.04 10.61 -7.04
N ASP A 169 -1.67 9.59 -7.64
CA ASP A 169 -1.20 8.20 -7.53
C ASP A 169 0.13 8.01 -8.27
N VAL A 170 0.32 8.69 -9.40
CA VAL A 170 1.59 8.74 -10.15
C VAL A 170 2.69 9.41 -9.34
N ASP A 171 2.44 10.61 -8.80
CA ASP A 171 3.42 11.36 -8.03
C ASP A 171 3.76 10.66 -6.70
N PHE A 172 2.77 10.03 -6.06
CA PHE A 172 3.01 9.17 -4.89
C PHE A 172 3.87 7.95 -5.25
N GLY A 173 3.64 7.32 -6.41
CA GLY A 173 4.49 6.24 -6.90
C GLY A 173 5.93 6.67 -7.08
N ALA A 174 6.17 7.82 -7.73
CA ALA A 174 7.51 8.39 -7.89
C ALA A 174 8.17 8.70 -6.54
N TRP A 175 7.40 9.21 -5.57
CA TRP A 175 7.88 9.43 -4.20
C TRP A 175 8.30 8.11 -3.52
N VAL A 176 7.51 7.03 -3.65
CA VAL A 176 7.87 5.70 -3.13
C VAL A 176 9.15 5.17 -3.77
N GLU A 177 9.31 5.29 -5.09
CA GLU A 177 10.53 4.85 -5.77
C GLU A 177 11.77 5.60 -5.27
N ALA A 178 11.66 6.93 -5.11
CA ALA A 178 12.75 7.74 -4.59
C ALA A 178 13.14 7.37 -3.15
N GLU A 179 12.17 7.11 -2.28
CA GLU A 179 12.43 6.65 -0.90
C GLU A 179 13.05 5.25 -0.87
N VAL A 180 12.55 4.31 -1.68
CA VAL A 180 13.11 2.95 -1.78
C VAL A 180 14.57 2.99 -2.26
N ASP A 181 14.84 3.76 -3.31
CA ASP A 181 16.19 3.90 -3.88
C ASP A 181 17.14 4.57 -2.87
N HIS A 182 16.67 5.60 -2.15
CA HIS A 182 17.45 6.28 -1.11
C HIS A 182 17.83 5.36 0.05
N LEU A 183 16.93 4.45 0.45
CA LEU A 183 17.13 3.51 1.55
C LEU A 183 17.86 2.22 1.13
N GLY A 184 18.14 2.05 -0.17
CA GLY A 184 18.75 0.81 -0.70
C GLY A 184 17.83 -0.41 -0.58
N LEU A 185 16.50 -0.19 -0.56
CA LEU A 185 15.49 -1.25 -0.50
C LEU A 185 15.20 -1.80 -1.90
N ARG A 186 14.39 -2.87 -1.97
CA ARG A 186 14.05 -3.53 -3.24
C ARG A 186 12.72 -3.01 -3.79
N ARG A 187 12.67 -2.73 -5.09
CA ARG A 187 11.42 -2.48 -5.82
C ARG A 187 11.33 -3.24 -7.13
N LEU A 188 10.10 -3.39 -7.60
CA LEU A 188 9.77 -3.92 -8.92
C LEU A 188 8.81 -2.95 -9.62
N SER A 189 9.08 -2.66 -10.89
CA SER A 189 8.21 -1.83 -11.72
C SER A 189 7.22 -2.70 -12.51
N VAL A 190 5.96 -2.27 -12.59
CA VAL A 190 4.91 -2.94 -13.38
C VAL A 190 4.44 -2.01 -14.50
N ASP A 191 4.62 -2.45 -15.73
CA ASP A 191 4.25 -1.73 -16.95
C ASP A 191 3.16 -2.44 -17.78
N GLY A 192 2.73 -3.63 -17.33
CA GLY A 192 1.74 -4.45 -18.03
C GLY A 192 2.33 -5.44 -19.04
N CYS A 193 3.66 -5.47 -19.21
CA CYS A 193 4.32 -6.44 -20.11
C CYS A 193 4.39 -7.85 -19.55
N HIS A 194 4.21 -8.01 -18.24
CA HIS A 194 4.26 -9.29 -17.54
C HIS A 194 2.90 -9.61 -16.92
N SER A 195 2.53 -10.88 -16.95
CA SER A 195 1.37 -11.39 -16.22
C SER A 195 1.55 -11.22 -14.71
N VAL A 196 0.42 -11.19 -13.98
CA VAL A 196 0.46 -11.09 -12.52
C VAL A 196 1.16 -12.28 -11.87
N GLU A 197 1.09 -13.47 -12.50
CA GLU A 197 1.81 -14.66 -12.08
C GLU A 197 3.33 -14.51 -12.21
N GLU A 198 3.82 -13.96 -13.32
CA GLU A 198 5.25 -13.70 -13.52
C GLU A 198 5.76 -12.66 -12.54
N VAL A 199 4.99 -11.60 -12.30
CA VAL A 199 5.32 -10.61 -11.26
C VAL A 199 5.35 -11.27 -9.88
N ALA A 200 4.39 -12.12 -9.55
CA ALA A 200 4.38 -12.84 -8.28
C ALA A 200 5.59 -13.76 -8.11
N ASP A 201 6.01 -14.46 -9.17
CA ASP A 201 7.21 -15.30 -9.13
C ASP A 201 8.49 -14.45 -8.93
N ALA A 202 8.57 -13.28 -9.59
CA ALA A 202 9.65 -12.33 -9.34
C ALA A 202 9.65 -11.82 -7.90
N VAL A 203 8.49 -11.45 -7.34
CA VAL A 203 8.38 -11.03 -5.93
C VAL A 203 8.84 -12.15 -4.99
N ALA A 204 8.34 -13.38 -5.17
CA ALA A 204 8.72 -14.52 -4.34
C ALA A 204 10.24 -14.74 -4.31
N MET A 205 10.88 -14.70 -5.48
CA MET A 205 12.33 -14.82 -5.60
C MET A 205 13.06 -13.70 -4.86
N HIS A 206 12.60 -12.45 -4.99
CA HIS A 206 13.24 -11.31 -4.32
C HIS A 206 13.09 -11.35 -2.80
N VAL A 207 11.95 -11.79 -2.27
CA VAL A 207 11.76 -11.83 -0.81
C VAL A 207 12.21 -13.15 -0.17
N GLY A 208 12.80 -14.07 -0.95
CA GLY A 208 13.30 -15.36 -0.44
C GLY A 208 12.21 -16.37 -0.11
N LEU A 209 11.02 -16.25 -0.72
CA LEU A 209 9.97 -17.26 -0.61
C LEU A 209 10.32 -18.45 -1.51
N HIS A 210 10.71 -19.56 -0.88
CA HIS A 210 10.99 -20.82 -1.54
C HIS A 210 9.84 -21.80 -1.29
N ARG A 211 9.53 -22.64 -2.28
CA ARG A 211 8.60 -23.75 -2.06
C ARG A 211 9.25 -24.71 -1.07
N MET A 212 8.51 -25.07 -0.02
CA MET A 212 8.88 -26.17 0.87
C MET A 212 8.89 -27.50 0.13
#